data_AF-A0A510UMU0-F1
#
_entry.id   AF-A0A510UMU0-F1
#
_cell.length_a   1.000
_cell.length_b   1.000
_cell.length_c   1.000
_cell.angle_alpha   90.00
_cell.angle_beta   90.00
_cell.angle_gamma   90.00
#
_symmetry.space_group_name_H-M   'P 1'
#
loop_
_entity.id
_entity.type
_entity.pdbx_description
1 polymer ?
#
loop_
_entity_poly.entity_id
_entity_poly.type
_entity_poly.pdbx_seq_one_letter_code
_entity_poly.pdbx_strand_id
1 'polypeptide(L)'
;MARNPVIQVSSSPQLYSRIETYQNKMGASSLADACRDLLEFALLIKEQAESNNEARTNRELMEQILLKQYSNEQLIKKVYMNTWDENKTFTSTMVDMMKENVANANGKAQLGFEAFMNKENE
;
A
#
# COMPACT_ATOMS: atom_id res chain seq x y z
N MET A 1 -21.99 44.64 10.30
CA MET A 1 -21.26 43.38 10.03
C MET A 1 -21.27 43.15 8.52
N ALA A 2 -20.11 43.05 7.88
CA ALA A 2 -20.03 42.77 6.44
C ALA A 2 -20.65 41.39 6.16
N ARG A 3 -21.54 41.29 5.16
CA ARG A 3 -22.09 39.99 4.76
C ARG A 3 -20.95 39.08 4.30
N ASN A 4 -20.98 37.82 4.73
CA ASN A 4 -20.03 36.81 4.24
C ASN A 4 -20.09 36.75 2.70
N PRO A 5 -18.94 36.60 2.02
CA PRO A 5 -18.90 36.49 0.58
C PRO A 5 -19.70 35.27 0.12
N VAL A 6 -20.59 35.46 -0.85
CA VAL A 6 -21.35 34.37 -1.47
C VAL A 6 -20.51 33.78 -2.58
N ILE A 7 -20.17 32.50 -2.45
CA ILE A 7 -19.42 31.75 -3.45
C ILE A 7 -20.42 30.89 -4.23
N GLN A 8 -20.46 31.07 -5.54
CA GLN A 8 -21.25 30.24 -6.45
C GLN A 8 -20.31 29.36 -7.25
N VAL A 9 -20.53 28.05 -7.22
CA VAL A 9 -19.67 27.07 -7.89
C VAL A 9 -20.54 26.21 -8.81
N SER A 10 -20.21 26.21 -10.10
CA SER A 10 -20.79 25.25 -11.04
C SER A 10 -20.29 23.85 -10.68
N SER A 11 -21.21 22.93 -10.40
CA SER A 11 -20.90 21.55 -10.04
C SER A 11 -21.52 20.58 -11.04
N SER A 12 -20.92 19.39 -11.18
CA SER A 12 -21.53 18.32 -11.96
C SER A 12 -22.79 17.81 -11.25
N PRO A 13 -23.80 17.29 -11.99
CA PRO A 13 -25.02 16.76 -11.37
C PRO A 13 -24.74 15.65 -10.35
N GLN A 14 -23.68 14.86 -10.58
CA GLN A 14 -23.26 13.77 -9.72
C GLN A 14 -22.65 14.27 -8.39
N LEU A 15 -21.90 15.38 -8.44
CA LEU A 15 -21.36 15.98 -7.22
C LEU A 15 -22.48 16.61 -6.41
N TYR A 16 -23.39 17.33 -7.08
CA TYR A 16 -24.53 17.97 -6.45
C TYR A 16 -25.42 16.98 -5.68
N SER A 17 -25.78 15.84 -6.31
CA SER A 17 -26.60 14.81 -5.65
C SER A 17 -25.91 14.13 -4.46
N ARG A 18 -24.57 13.99 -4.50
CA ARG A 18 -23.80 13.48 -3.35
C ARG A 18 -23.82 14.46 -2.18
N ILE A 19 -23.75 15.76 -2.45
CA ILE A 19 -23.82 16.79 -1.41
C ILE A 19 -25.21 16.83 -0.78
N GLU A 20 -26.29 16.73 -1.57
CA GLU A 20 -27.66 16.61 -1.04
C GLU A 20 -27.81 15.36 -0.16
N THR A 21 -27.26 14.24 -0.61
CA THR A 21 -27.26 13.00 0.18
C THR A 21 -26.50 13.18 1.49
N TYR A 22 -25.37 13.88 1.47
CA TYR A 22 -24.57 14.18 2.66
C TYR A 22 -25.31 15.12 3.62
N GLN A 23 -25.94 16.18 3.11
CA GLN A 23 -26.76 17.11 3.87
C GLN A 23 -27.85 16.36 4.64
N ASN A 24 -28.58 15.47 3.96
CA ASN A 24 -29.64 14.67 4.56
C ASN A 24 -29.13 13.72 5.64
N LYS A 25 -27.95 13.12 5.44
CA LYS A 25 -27.33 12.20 6.41
C LYS A 25 -26.85 12.91 7.68
N MET A 26 -26.31 14.12 7.53
CA MET A 26 -25.74 14.89 8.64
C MET A 26 -26.74 15.85 9.29
N GLY A 27 -27.96 15.96 8.75
CA GLY A 27 -28.99 16.85 9.26
C GLY A 27 -28.62 18.33 9.12
N ALA A 28 -27.83 18.69 8.11
CA ALA A 28 -27.39 20.06 7.92
C ALA A 28 -28.56 20.97 7.48
N SER A 29 -28.65 22.15 8.10
CA SER A 29 -29.73 23.11 7.93
C SER A 29 -29.88 23.62 6.48
N SER A 30 -28.77 23.70 5.74
CA SER A 30 -28.76 24.07 4.34
C SER A 30 -27.67 23.36 3.57
N LEU A 31 -27.84 23.28 2.24
CA LEU A 31 -26.81 22.77 1.34
C LEU A 31 -25.50 23.57 1.44
N ALA A 32 -25.61 24.88 1.72
CA ALA A 32 -24.45 25.75 1.91
C ALA A 32 -23.66 25.39 3.16
N ASP A 33 -24.33 24.99 4.25
CA ASP A 33 -23.66 24.55 5.47
C ASP A 33 -22.94 23.22 5.24
N ALA A 34 -23.63 22.26 4.61
CA ALA A 34 -23.02 20.99 4.20
C ALA A 34 -21.78 21.20 3.29
N CYS A 35 -21.85 22.14 2.36
CA CYS A 35 -20.72 22.50 1.52
C CYS A 35 -19.56 23.14 2.29
N ARG A 36 -19.84 23.99 3.28
CA ARG A 36 -18.78 24.61 4.09
C ARG A 36 -18.01 23.56 4.89
N ASP A 37 -18.72 22.63 5.54
CA ASP A 37 -18.11 21.55 6.29
C ASP A 37 -17.22 20.67 5.40
N LEU A 38 -17.72 20.32 4.21
CA LEU A 38 -16.95 19.55 3.23
C LEU A 38 -15.73 20.32 2.69
N LEU A 39 -15.86 21.63 2.48
CA LEU A 39 -14.76 22.47 2.03
C LEU A 39 -13.69 22.61 3.11
N GLU A 40 -14.06 22.81 4.37
CA GLU A 40 -13.14 22.87 5.49
C GLU A 40 -12.40 21.53 5.66
N PHE A 41 -13.12 20.42 5.58
CA PHE A 41 -12.52 19.09 5.58
C PHE A 41 -11.54 18.88 4.42
N ALA A 42 -11.90 19.31 3.20
CA ALA A 42 -11.03 19.20 2.04
C ALA A 42 -9.77 20.05 2.17
N LEU A 43 -9.87 21.26 2.74
CA LEU A 43 -8.73 22.12 3.02
C LEU A 43 -7.80 21.49 4.06
N LEU A 44 -8.35 20.92 5.14
CA LEU A 44 -7.57 20.19 6.13
C LEU A 44 -6.81 19.01 5.53
N ILE A 45 -7.45 18.22 4.65
CA ILE A 45 -6.77 17.13 3.93
C ILE A 45 -5.64 17.68 3.07
N LYS A 46 -5.89 18.78 2.35
CA LYS A 46 -4.91 19.38 1.46
C LYS A 46 -3.71 19.91 2.24
N GLU A 47 -3.94 20.63 3.34
CA GLU A 47 -2.89 21.10 4.23
C GLU A 47 -2.09 19.94 4.82
N GLN A 48 -2.76 18.86 5.22
CA GLN A 48 -2.09 17.66 5.71
C GLN A 48 -1.27 16.97 4.61
N ALA A 49 -1.77 16.90 3.38
CA ALA A 49 -1.06 16.33 2.24
C ALA A 49 0.16 17.18 1.85
N GLU A 50 0.05 18.51 1.89
CA GLU A 50 1.16 19.43 1.61
C GLU A 50 2.21 19.42 2.73
N SER A 51 1.77 19.28 3.99
CA SER A 51 2.69 19.14 5.14
C SER A 51 3.42 17.80 5.16
N ASN A 52 2.76 16.73 4.68
CA ASN A 52 3.34 15.41 4.46
C ASN A 52 3.77 15.23 3.00
N ASN A 53 4.49 16.21 2.45
CA ASN A 53 5.16 16.12 1.15
C ASN A 53 6.26 15.03 1.07
N GLU A 54 6.28 14.06 1.99
CA GLU A 54 6.85 12.74 1.77
C GLU A 54 5.82 11.83 1.06
N ALA A 55 5.15 12.33 0.03
CA ALA A 55 4.56 11.44 -0.96
C ALA A 55 5.74 10.72 -1.64
N ARG A 56 6.17 9.61 -1.02
CA ARG A 56 7.31 8.83 -1.49
C ARG A 56 7.06 8.48 -2.94
N THR A 57 7.99 8.88 -3.78
CA THR A 57 7.96 8.55 -5.19
C THR A 57 7.86 7.03 -5.32
N ASN A 58 7.20 6.55 -6.39
CA ASN A 58 7.11 5.10 -6.65
C ASN A 58 8.49 4.42 -6.61
N ARG A 59 9.55 5.17 -6.97
CA ARG A 59 10.94 4.75 -6.84
C ARG A 59 11.35 4.50 -5.38
N GLU A 60 11.15 5.47 -4.49
CA GLU A 60 11.48 5.34 -3.06
C GLU A 60 10.69 4.21 -2.39
N LEU A 61 9.43 4.02 -2.79
CA LEU A 61 8.63 2.89 -2.33
C LEU A 61 9.22 1.55 -2.79
N MET A 62 9.60 1.43 -4.06
CA MET A 62 10.25 0.24 -4.60
C MET A 62 11.60 -0.04 -3.92
N GLU A 63 12.42 0.98 -3.68
CA GLU A 63 13.70 0.85 -2.98
C GLU A 63 13.49 0.34 -1.54
N GLN A 64 12.48 0.84 -0.82
CA GLN A 64 12.16 0.34 0.51
C GLN A 64 11.63 -1.09 0.52
N ILE A 65 10.79 -1.46 -0.45
CA ILE A 65 10.31 -2.83 -0.59
C ILE A 65 11.49 -3.77 -0.86
N LEU A 66 12.40 -3.40 -1.75
CA LEU A 66 13.60 -4.17 -2.05
C LEU A 66 14.49 -4.36 -0.82
N LEU A 67 14.73 -3.28 -0.04
CA LEU A 67 15.52 -3.35 1.19
C LEU A 67 14.88 -4.29 2.22
N LYS A 68 13.55 -4.23 2.41
CA LYS A 68 12.83 -5.15 3.30
C LYS A 68 12.91 -6.60 2.81
N GLN A 69 12.79 -6.84 1.51
CA GLN A 69 12.88 -8.18 0.95
C GLN A 69 14.28 -8.79 1.15
N TYR A 70 15.33 -7.99 0.94
CA TYR A 70 16.71 -8.42 1.21
C TYR A 70 16.93 -8.73 2.70
N SER A 71 16.39 -7.90 3.60
CA SER A 71 16.44 -8.14 5.04
C SER A 71 15.74 -9.44 5.43
N ASN A 72 14.56 -9.71 4.86
CA ASN A 72 13.82 -10.95 5.07
C ASN A 72 14.58 -12.17 4.57
N GLU A 73 15.20 -12.10 3.38
CA GLU A 73 16.01 -13.20 2.84
C GLU A 73 17.19 -13.54 3.77
N GLN A 74 17.88 -12.53 4.29
CA GLN A 74 18.97 -12.71 5.24
C GLN A 74 18.50 -13.29 6.57
N LEU A 75 17.33 -12.85 7.06
CA LEU A 75 16.72 -13.41 8.26
C LEU A 75 16.40 -14.89 8.07
N ILE A 76 15.76 -15.25 6.95
CA ILE A 76 15.44 -16.63 6.61
C ILE A 76 16.70 -17.48 6.58
N LYS A 77 17.76 -17.03 5.89
CA LYS A 77 19.07 -17.74 5.86
C LYS A 77 19.65 -17.94 7.26
N LYS A 78 19.61 -16.92 8.11
CA LYS A 78 20.09 -17.02 9.51
C LYS A 78 19.24 -17.97 10.34
N VAL A 79 17.91 -17.96 10.18
CA VAL A 79 17.01 -18.92 10.82
C VAL A 79 17.35 -20.34 10.36
N TYR A 80 17.53 -20.57 9.06
CA TYR A 80 17.98 -21.86 8.52
C TYR A 80 19.30 -22.31 9.15
N MET A 81 20.30 -21.43 9.24
CA MET A 81 21.61 -21.73 9.85
C MET A 81 21.55 -21.93 11.37
N ASN A 82 20.65 -21.25 12.08
CA ASN A 82 20.45 -21.47 13.52
C ASN A 82 19.64 -22.75 13.81
N THR A 83 18.69 -23.11 12.95
CA THR A 83 18.01 -24.41 13.05
C THR A 83 18.93 -25.60 12.74
N TRP A 84 20.14 -25.31 12.24
CA TRP A 84 21.17 -26.24 11.80
C TRP A 84 22.25 -26.52 12.87
N ASP A 85 22.12 -25.96 14.09
CA ASP A 85 23.11 -26.10 15.17
C ASP A 85 23.32 -27.54 15.71
N GLU A 86 24.53 -27.80 16.23
CA GLU A 86 25.46 -28.93 16.03
C GLU A 86 25.12 -30.31 16.64
N ASN A 87 24.02 -30.47 17.39
CA ASN A 87 23.72 -31.71 18.14
C ASN A 87 22.89 -32.75 17.37
N LYS A 88 22.60 -32.52 16.09
CA LYS A 88 21.83 -33.45 15.24
C LYS A 88 22.77 -34.18 14.28
N THR A 89 23.03 -35.46 14.53
CA THR A 89 23.72 -36.34 13.57
C THR A 89 22.81 -36.58 12.37
N PHE A 90 23.17 -36.03 11.22
CA PHE A 90 22.41 -36.19 9.98
C PHE A 90 22.91 -37.38 9.16
N THR A 91 21.98 -38.13 8.58
CA THR A 91 22.24 -39.08 7.49
C THR A 91 22.33 -38.33 6.15
N SER A 92 23.22 -38.76 5.26
CA SER A 92 23.48 -38.16 3.92
C SER A 92 22.21 -37.80 3.16
N THR A 93 21.18 -38.63 3.26
CA THR A 93 19.88 -38.47 2.60
C THR A 93 19.15 -37.18 2.98
N MET A 94 19.29 -36.69 4.22
CA MET A 94 18.66 -35.43 4.64
C MET A 94 19.35 -34.21 4.04
N VAL A 95 20.67 -34.28 3.83
CA VAL A 95 21.43 -33.21 3.16
C VAL A 95 21.04 -33.10 1.68
N ASP A 96 20.87 -34.24 1.02
CA ASP A 96 20.49 -34.28 -0.40
C ASP A 96 19.05 -33.79 -0.61
N MET A 97 18.10 -34.24 0.22
CA MET A 97 16.72 -33.72 0.20
C MET A 97 16.66 -32.20 0.47
N MET A 98 17.55 -31.67 1.31
CA MET A 98 17.60 -30.23 1.57
C MET A 98 18.16 -29.43 0.40
N LYS A 99 19.22 -29.89 -0.25
CA LYS A 99 19.73 -29.27 -1.49
C LYS A 99 18.65 -29.25 -2.56
N GLU A 100 17.91 -30.35 -2.69
CA GLU A 100 16.80 -30.47 -3.63
C GLU A 100 15.66 -29.51 -3.31
N ASN A 101 15.26 -29.37 -2.04
CA ASN A 101 14.22 -28.43 -1.64
C ASN A 101 14.58 -26.96 -1.90
N VAL A 102 15.83 -26.58 -1.65
CA VAL A 102 16.33 -25.22 -1.94
C VAL A 102 16.39 -24.99 -3.46
N ALA A 103 16.86 -25.96 -4.23
CA ALA A 103 16.88 -25.89 -5.69
C ALA A 103 15.46 -25.78 -6.27
N ASN A 104 14.51 -26.56 -5.76
CA ASN A 104 13.11 -26.53 -6.17
C ASN A 104 12.41 -25.22 -5.80
N ALA A 105 12.71 -24.66 -4.62
CA ALA A 105 12.18 -23.35 -4.23
C ALA A 105 12.69 -22.25 -5.17
N ASN A 106 13.98 -22.26 -5.52
CA ASN A 106 14.55 -21.31 -6.48
C ASN A 106 13.98 -21.49 -7.89
N GLY A 107 13.82 -22.74 -8.35
CA GLY A 107 13.22 -23.03 -9.67
C GLY A 107 11.76 -22.55 -9.77
N LYS A 108 10.95 -22.76 -8.72
CA LYS A 108 9.57 -22.25 -8.68
C LYS A 108 9.51 -20.73 -8.66
N ALA A 109 10.40 -20.07 -7.92
CA ALA A 109 10.49 -18.62 -7.89
C ALA A 109 10.88 -18.05 -9.26
N GLN A 110 11.81 -18.70 -9.96
CA GLN A 110 12.26 -18.30 -11.29
C GLN A 110 11.17 -18.47 -12.36
N LEU A 111 10.44 -19.59 -12.34
CA LEU A 111 9.29 -19.81 -13.23
C LEU A 111 8.17 -18.78 -12.99
N GLY A 112 7.88 -18.45 -11.74
CA GLY A 112 6.91 -17.39 -11.40
C GLY A 112 7.35 -16.00 -11.89
N PHE A 113 8.65 -15.72 -11.85
CA PHE A 113 9.22 -14.48 -12.38
C PHE A 113 9.16 -14.42 -13.90
N GLU A 114 9.52 -15.50 -14.60
CA GLU A 114 9.46 -15.59 -16.06
C GLU A 114 8.02 -15.45 -16.58
N ALA A 115 7.05 -16.13 -15.95
CA ALA A 115 5.63 -16.00 -16.29
C ALA A 115 5.09 -14.57 -16.11
N PHE A 116 5.56 -13.86 -15.08
CA PHE A 116 5.23 -12.45 -14.84
C PHE A 116 5.84 -11.54 -15.90
N MET A 117 7.13 -11.71 -16.21
CA MET A 117 7.83 -10.90 -17.23
C MET A 117 7.28 -11.11 -18.64
N ASN A 118 6.81 -12.33 -18.93
CA ASN A 118 6.22 -12.68 -20.21
C ASN A 118 4.71 -12.37 -20.31
N LYS A 119 4.10 -11.79 -19.26
CA LYS A 119 2.67 -11.44 -19.21
C LYS A 119 1.73 -12.60 -19.56
N GLU A 120 2.12 -13.85 -19.26
CA GLU A 120 1.30 -15.02 -19.63
C GLU A 120 -0.03 -15.12 -18.85
N ASN A 121 -0.29 -14.20 -17.92
CA ASN A 121 -1.51 -14.12 -17.10
C ASN A 121 -2.26 -12.76 -17.25
N GLU A 122 -2.00 -11.96 -18.29
CA GLU A 122 -2.90 -10.88 -18.75
C GLU A 122 -3.81 -11.37 -19.87
#